data_AF-A0A7V7WI02-F1
#
_entry.id   AF-A0A7V7WI02-F1
#
_cell.length_a   1.000
_cell.length_b   1.000
_cell.length_c   1.000
_cell.angle_alpha   90.00
_cell.angle_beta   90.00
_cell.angle_gamma   90.00
#
_symmetry.space_group_name_H-M   'P 1'
#
loop_
_entity.id
_entity.type
_entity.pdbx_description
1 polymer ?
#
loop_
_entity_poly.entity_id
_entity_poly.type
_entity_poly.pdbx_seq_one_letter_code
_entity_poly.pdbx_strand_id
1 'polypeptide(L)'
;MAVPAKTVTEESSSPYAVNKALFDEATAVKDKMKLIEGRLQKMEEHRSEVSDSVYLKVKTDYEVQLDEVRGLFEGKCREIEGELKHLYQAQSEQEASLSKHQEVLEEAKFRHKLGEYNDKKFKDVESQQNKEIKKYSDLLDTIKASIKQYEDILGRAFDAKATPAYEKPAAPVKKVEPPP
;
A
#
# COMPACT_ATOMS: atom_id res chain seq x y z
N MET A 1 -21.27 35.78 -28.78
CA MET A 1 -21.67 35.12 -27.53
C MET A 1 -20.65 34.04 -27.23
N ALA A 2 -19.84 34.25 -26.20
CA ALA A 2 -18.75 33.33 -25.84
C ALA A 2 -19.32 32.19 -24.98
N VAL A 3 -19.11 30.96 -25.45
CA VAL A 3 -19.32 29.73 -24.66
C VAL A 3 -18.10 29.55 -23.76
N PRO A 4 -18.24 29.47 -22.42
CA PRO A 4 -17.12 29.10 -21.58
C PRO A 4 -16.85 27.60 -21.68
N ALA A 5 -15.56 27.29 -21.86
CA ALA A 5 -15.01 25.95 -21.89
C ALA A 5 -15.29 25.21 -20.57
N LYS A 6 -15.75 23.96 -20.69
CA LYS A 6 -15.78 23.00 -19.58
C LYS A 6 -14.35 22.76 -19.09
N THR A 7 -14.09 23.22 -17.87
CA THR A 7 -12.91 22.90 -17.08
C THR A 7 -12.84 21.40 -16.81
N VAL A 8 -11.74 20.82 -17.29
CA VAL A 8 -10.88 19.80 -16.67
C VAL A 8 -11.58 18.76 -15.80
N THR A 9 -11.65 17.56 -16.34
CA THR A 9 -11.83 16.27 -15.67
C THR A 9 -10.91 16.18 -14.45
N GLU A 10 -11.46 16.35 -13.24
CA GLU A 10 -10.83 15.85 -12.03
C GLU A 10 -10.82 14.31 -12.14
N GLU A 11 -9.61 13.76 -12.24
CA GLU A 11 -9.36 12.33 -12.15
C GLU A 11 -10.07 11.81 -10.90
N SER A 12 -11.09 10.97 -11.09
CA SER A 12 -11.63 10.10 -10.05
C SER A 12 -10.59 9.04 -9.69
N SER A 13 -9.45 9.48 -9.16
CA SER A 13 -8.43 8.61 -8.61
C SER A 13 -9.01 8.02 -7.34
N SER A 14 -9.06 6.69 -7.25
CA SER A 14 -9.46 5.97 -6.05
C SER A 14 -8.74 6.59 -4.84
N PRO A 15 -9.39 6.81 -3.69
CA PRO A 15 -8.73 7.36 -2.50
C PRO A 15 -7.60 6.46 -1.98
N TYR A 16 -7.49 5.24 -2.49
CA TYR A 16 -6.45 4.27 -2.18
C TYR A 16 -5.38 4.14 -3.26
N ALA A 17 -5.49 4.90 -4.36
CA ALA A 17 -4.45 4.96 -5.36
C ALA A 17 -3.20 5.65 -4.79
N VAL A 18 -2.03 5.29 -5.32
CA VAL A 18 -0.77 5.92 -4.94
C VAL A 18 -0.87 7.44 -5.07
N ASN A 19 -0.42 8.15 -4.04
CA ASN A 19 -0.20 9.57 -4.12
C ASN A 19 0.98 9.80 -5.06
N LYS A 20 0.65 10.08 -6.32
CA LYS A 20 1.62 10.20 -7.40
C LYS A 20 2.70 11.25 -7.10
N ALA A 21 2.33 12.38 -6.50
CA ALA A 21 3.29 13.42 -6.13
C ALA A 21 4.31 12.90 -5.12
N LEU A 22 3.84 12.27 -4.04
CA LEU A 22 4.72 11.68 -3.02
C LEU A 22 5.62 10.59 -3.59
N PHE A 23 5.05 9.71 -4.43
CA PHE A 23 5.78 8.63 -5.08
C PHE A 23 6.87 9.14 -6.03
N ASP A 24 6.53 10.11 -6.89
CA ASP A 24 7.46 10.70 -7.85
C ASP A 24 8.59 11.45 -7.12
N GLU A 25 8.26 12.22 -6.08
CA GLU A 25 9.25 12.92 -5.25
C GLU A 25 10.20 11.95 -4.54
N ALA A 26 9.67 10.92 -3.87
CA ALA A 26 10.49 9.95 -3.17
C ALA A 26 11.39 9.15 -4.13
N THR A 27 10.89 8.81 -5.31
CA THR A 27 11.67 8.15 -6.36
C THR A 27 12.80 9.07 -6.87
N ALA A 28 12.50 10.34 -7.14
CA ALA A 28 13.50 11.31 -7.58
C ALA A 28 14.62 11.51 -6.55
N VAL A 29 14.27 11.57 -5.26
CA VAL A 29 15.26 11.68 -4.17
C VAL A 29 16.11 10.41 -4.08
N LYS A 30 15.49 9.22 -4.18
CA LYS A 30 16.20 7.92 -4.19
C LYS A 30 17.19 7.81 -5.35
N ASP A 31 16.80 8.26 -6.55
CA ASP A 31 17.65 8.25 -7.73
C ASP A 31 18.79 9.26 -7.62
N LYS A 32 18.54 10.44 -7.05
CA LYS A 32 19.58 11.42 -6.74
C LYS A 32 20.61 10.85 -5.76
N MET A 33 20.16 10.13 -4.73
CA MET A 33 21.03 9.47 -3.76
C MET A 33 21.97 8.47 -4.46
N LYS A 34 21.41 7.56 -5.27
CA LYS A 34 22.19 6.59 -6.05
C LYS A 34 23.18 7.26 -7.00
N LEU A 35 22.80 8.37 -7.61
CA LEU A 35 23.68 9.13 -8.51
C LEU A 35 24.91 9.67 -7.77
N ILE A 36 24.71 10.24 -6.58
CA ILE A 36 25.81 10.77 -5.77
C ILE A 36 26.71 9.64 -5.26
N GLU A 37 26.12 8.54 -4.78
CA GLU A 37 26.87 7.34 -4.37
C GLU A 37 27.71 6.77 -5.53
N GLY A 38 27.14 6.70 -6.74
CA GLY A 38 27.88 6.29 -7.94
C GLY A 38 29.01 7.25 -8.32
N ARG A 39 28.86 8.56 -8.06
CA ARG A 39 29.95 9.53 -8.26
C ARG A 39 31.07 9.34 -7.24
N LEU A 40 30.73 9.15 -5.96
CA LEU A 40 31.70 8.86 -4.90
C LEU A 40 32.47 7.56 -5.19
N GLN A 41 31.80 6.53 -5.70
CA GLN A 41 32.48 5.30 -6.11
C GLN A 41 33.47 5.54 -7.25
N LYS A 42 33.07 6.27 -8.31
CA LYS A 42 33.97 6.63 -9.41
C LYS A 42 35.16 7.47 -8.93
N MET A 43 34.94 8.36 -7.97
CA MET A 43 36.05 9.13 -7.40
C MET A 43 37.09 8.24 -6.72
N GLU A 44 36.68 7.15 -6.09
CA GLU A 44 37.61 6.19 -5.50
C GLU A 44 38.42 5.45 -6.57
N GLU A 45 37.76 5.05 -7.66
CA GLU A 45 38.40 4.39 -8.81
C GLU A 45 39.46 5.28 -9.49
N HIS A 46 39.22 6.59 -9.53
CA HIS A 46 40.10 7.58 -10.16
C HIS A 46 40.98 8.36 -9.16
N ARG A 47 41.11 7.88 -7.93
CA ARG A 47 41.82 8.61 -6.85
C ARG A 47 43.27 8.95 -7.22
N SER A 48 43.97 8.09 -7.95
CA SER A 48 45.39 8.29 -8.32
C SER A 48 45.61 9.34 -9.42
N GLU A 49 44.55 9.81 -10.09
CA GLU A 49 44.65 10.77 -11.19
C GLU A 49 44.75 12.23 -10.72
N VAL A 50 44.48 12.48 -9.44
CA VAL A 50 44.47 13.82 -8.84
C VAL A 50 45.30 13.84 -7.56
N SER A 51 45.64 15.04 -7.07
CA SER A 51 46.28 15.17 -5.76
C SER A 51 45.30 14.83 -4.63
N ASP A 52 45.82 14.31 -3.51
CA ASP A 52 44.99 13.99 -2.33
C ASP A 52 44.18 15.21 -1.85
N SER A 53 44.73 16.43 -1.96
CA SER A 53 44.03 17.65 -1.58
C SER A 53 42.82 17.94 -2.47
N VAL A 54 42.91 17.69 -3.78
CA VAL A 54 41.79 17.85 -4.71
C VAL A 54 40.75 16.77 -4.49
N TYR A 55 41.18 15.50 -4.38
CA TYR A 55 40.28 14.39 -4.09
C TYR A 55 39.48 14.62 -2.79
N LEU A 56 40.15 14.99 -1.69
CA LEU A 56 39.50 15.20 -0.40
C LEU A 56 38.46 16.33 -0.46
N LYS A 57 38.77 17.46 -1.09
CA LYS A 57 37.82 18.57 -1.23
C LYS A 57 36.55 18.15 -1.95
N VAL A 58 36.71 17.55 -3.14
CA VAL A 58 35.55 17.14 -3.96
C VAL A 58 34.77 16.03 -3.25
N LYS A 59 35.45 15.13 -2.54
CA LYS A 59 34.81 14.04 -1.78
C LYS A 59 33.93 14.61 -0.68
N THR A 60 34.46 15.54 0.12
CA THR A 60 33.69 16.20 1.18
C THR A 60 32.47 16.94 0.62
N ASP A 61 32.59 17.60 -0.54
CA ASP A 61 31.44 18.26 -1.17
C ASP A 61 30.33 17.26 -1.56
N TYR A 62 30.70 16.09 -2.08
CA TYR A 62 29.74 15.04 -2.41
C TYR A 62 29.17 14.33 -1.19
N GLU A 63 29.97 14.13 -0.13
CA GLU A 63 29.50 13.56 1.14
C GLU A 63 28.46 14.47 1.80
N VAL A 64 28.70 15.80 1.83
CA VAL A 64 27.71 16.77 2.33
C VAL A 64 26.42 16.72 1.50
N GLN A 65 26.53 16.72 0.17
CA GLN A 65 25.35 16.59 -0.71
C GLN A 65 24.62 15.26 -0.50
N LEU A 66 25.33 14.17 -0.21
CA LEU A 66 24.73 12.88 0.05
C LEU A 66 23.93 12.89 1.35
N ASP A 67 24.50 13.48 2.41
CA ASP A 67 23.83 13.58 3.71
C ASP A 67 22.57 14.46 3.63
N GLU A 68 22.60 15.57 2.89
CA GLU A 68 21.41 16.39 2.63
C GLU A 68 20.31 15.58 1.92
N VAL A 69 20.67 14.84 0.88
CA VAL A 69 19.72 14.02 0.11
C VAL A 69 19.18 12.86 0.94
N ARG A 70 20.00 12.27 1.81
CA ARG A 70 19.56 11.26 2.79
C ARG A 70 18.52 11.83 3.75
N GLY A 71 18.75 13.02 4.31
CA GLY A 71 17.78 13.68 5.17
C GLY A 71 16.43 13.93 4.48
N LEU A 72 16.46 14.35 3.20
CA LEU A 72 15.25 14.49 2.39
C LEU A 72 14.56 13.14 2.15
N PHE A 73 15.33 12.09 1.87
CA PHE A 73 14.80 10.75 1.64
C PHE A 73 14.14 10.20 2.91
N GLU A 74 14.76 10.36 4.07
CA GLU A 74 14.19 9.96 5.36
C GLU A 74 12.86 10.68 5.65
N GLY A 75 12.76 11.97 5.33
CA GLY A 75 11.51 12.71 5.44
C GLY A 75 10.41 12.09 4.56
N LYS A 76 10.73 11.78 3.31
CA LYS A 76 9.81 11.13 2.38
C LYS A 76 9.45 9.70 2.80
N CYS A 77 10.38 8.96 3.39
CA CYS A 77 10.10 7.63 3.95
C CYS A 77 9.05 7.73 5.06
N ARG A 78 9.14 8.70 5.97
CA ARG A 78 8.13 8.89 7.04
C ARG A 78 6.75 9.26 6.49
N GLU A 79 6.71 10.08 5.44
CA GLU A 79 5.45 10.39 4.74
C GLU A 79 4.84 9.12 4.14
N ILE A 80 5.65 8.30 3.45
CA ILE A 80 5.23 7.02 2.87
C ILE A 80 4.78 6.02 3.95
N GLU A 81 5.47 5.95 5.08
CA GLU A 81 5.09 5.11 6.22
C GLU A 81 3.70 5.48 6.76
N GLY A 82 3.38 6.77 6.81
CA GLY A 82 2.05 7.27 7.17
C GLY A 82 0.98 6.77 6.19
N GLU A 83 1.22 6.95 4.89
CA GLU A 83 0.33 6.48 3.83
C GLU A 83 0.14 4.94 3.86
N LEU A 84 1.23 4.20 4.04
CA LEU A 84 1.18 2.73 4.17
C LEU A 84 0.31 2.30 5.35
N LYS A 85 0.44 2.95 6.51
CA LYS A 85 -0.42 2.64 7.66
C LYS A 85 -1.89 2.85 7.34
N HIS A 86 -2.23 3.94 6.64
CA HIS A 86 -3.60 4.19 6.19
C HIS A 86 -4.09 3.14 5.19
N LEU A 87 -3.25 2.73 4.22
CA LEU A 87 -3.58 1.69 3.25
C LEU A 87 -3.78 0.32 3.90
N TYR A 88 -2.93 -0.06 4.88
CA TYR A 88 -3.07 -1.31 5.61
C TYR A 88 -4.34 -1.36 6.46
N GLN A 89 -4.69 -0.24 7.10
CA GLN A 89 -5.96 -0.13 7.82
C GLN A 89 -7.14 -0.27 6.86
N ALA A 90 -7.11 0.46 5.73
CA ALA A 90 -8.13 0.37 4.71
C ALA A 90 -8.26 -1.05 4.15
N GLN A 91 -7.14 -1.74 3.90
CA GLN A 91 -7.13 -3.13 3.44
C GLN A 91 -7.92 -4.03 4.39
N SER A 92 -7.62 -3.96 5.69
CA SER A 92 -8.31 -4.75 6.71
C SER A 92 -9.81 -4.47 6.75
N GLU A 93 -10.21 -3.19 6.66
CA GLU A 93 -11.62 -2.77 6.63
C GLU A 93 -12.35 -3.28 5.37
N GLN A 94 -11.71 -3.21 4.21
CA GLN A 94 -12.28 -3.71 2.94
C GLN A 94 -12.33 -5.24 2.92
N GLU A 95 -11.34 -5.95 3.48
CA GLU A 95 -11.34 -7.42 3.61
C GLU A 95 -12.48 -7.90 4.52
N ALA A 96 -12.70 -7.24 5.65
CA ALA A 96 -13.83 -7.53 6.53
C ALA A 96 -15.18 -7.31 5.83
N SER A 97 -15.29 -6.22 5.06
CA SER A 97 -16.49 -5.91 4.28
C SER A 97 -16.74 -6.95 3.18
N LEU A 98 -15.69 -7.36 2.46
CA LEU A 98 -15.75 -8.41 1.46
C LEU A 98 -16.23 -9.74 2.07
N SER A 99 -15.65 -10.16 3.20
CA SER A 99 -16.06 -11.38 3.91
C SER A 99 -17.54 -11.34 4.28
N LYS A 100 -18.01 -10.21 4.83
CA LYS A 100 -19.42 -10.04 5.18
C LYS A 100 -20.36 -10.21 3.98
N HIS A 101 -20.02 -9.64 2.83
CA HIS A 101 -20.83 -9.78 1.61
C HIS A 101 -20.80 -11.21 1.05
N GLN A 102 -19.66 -11.90 1.17
CA GLN A 102 -19.53 -13.32 0.82
C GLN A 102 -20.39 -14.22 1.72
N GLU A 103 -20.38 -13.98 3.03
CA GLU A 103 -21.21 -14.69 4.01
C GLU A 103 -22.71 -14.50 3.71
N VAL A 104 -23.15 -13.27 3.40
CA VAL A 104 -24.55 -13.00 3.03
C VAL A 104 -24.95 -13.75 1.76
N LEU A 105 -24.06 -13.80 0.77
CA LEU A 105 -24.30 -14.57 -0.47
C LEU A 105 -24.37 -16.07 -0.19
N GLU A 106 -23.47 -16.60 0.63
CA GLU A 106 -23.45 -18.00 1.04
C GLU A 106 -24.74 -18.38 1.80
N GLU A 107 -25.17 -17.55 2.75
CA GLU A 107 -26.42 -17.74 3.47
C GLU A 107 -27.62 -17.74 2.52
N ALA A 108 -27.68 -16.80 1.57
CA ALA A 108 -28.75 -16.73 0.59
C ALA A 108 -28.82 -17.99 -0.29
N LYS A 109 -27.65 -18.52 -0.72
CA LYS A 109 -27.54 -19.79 -1.44
C LYS A 109 -28.05 -20.95 -0.60
N PHE A 110 -27.70 -20.99 0.68
CA PHE A 110 -28.13 -22.06 1.58
C PHE A 110 -29.65 -22.03 1.81
N ARG A 111 -30.22 -20.85 2.09
CA ARG A 111 -31.68 -20.67 2.24
C ARG A 111 -32.46 -20.99 0.97
N HIS A 112 -31.94 -20.65 -0.21
CA HIS A 112 -32.53 -21.06 -1.49
C HIS A 112 -32.54 -22.58 -1.64
N LYS A 113 -31.44 -23.26 -1.31
CA LYS A 113 -31.35 -24.73 -1.32
C LYS A 113 -32.34 -25.40 -0.36
N LEU A 114 -32.65 -24.76 0.76
CA LEU A 114 -33.67 -25.21 1.71
C LEU A 114 -35.11 -24.93 1.25
N GLY A 115 -35.29 -24.22 0.13
CA GLY A 115 -36.59 -23.82 -0.39
C GLY A 115 -37.20 -22.60 0.31
N GLU A 116 -36.48 -21.94 1.22
CA GLU A 116 -36.96 -20.72 1.89
C GLU A 116 -37.02 -19.52 0.93
N TYR A 117 -36.11 -19.47 -0.04
CA TYR A 117 -36.07 -18.44 -1.07
C TYR A 117 -36.56 -19.01 -2.39
N ASN A 118 -37.46 -18.27 -3.05
CA ASN A 118 -37.76 -18.54 -4.45
C ASN A 118 -36.65 -18.00 -5.36
N ASP A 119 -36.64 -18.44 -6.62
CA ASP A 119 -35.59 -18.08 -7.59
C ASP A 119 -35.46 -16.58 -7.79
N LYS A 120 -36.57 -15.83 -7.73
CA LYS A 120 -36.56 -14.38 -7.90
C LYS A 120 -35.81 -13.71 -6.74
N LYS A 121 -36.20 -14.02 -5.50
CA LYS A 121 -35.58 -13.46 -4.29
C LYS A 121 -34.10 -13.84 -4.21
N PHE A 122 -33.77 -15.08 -4.56
CA PHE A 122 -32.37 -15.52 -4.61
C PHE A 122 -31.57 -14.72 -5.64
N LYS A 123 -32.06 -14.59 -6.87
CA LYS A 123 -31.38 -13.81 -7.93
C LYS A 123 -31.18 -12.34 -7.57
N ASP A 124 -32.15 -11.72 -6.92
CA ASP A 124 -32.04 -10.32 -6.49
C ASP A 124 -30.92 -10.15 -5.46
N VAL A 125 -30.85 -11.04 -4.45
CA VAL A 125 -29.77 -11.03 -3.45
C VAL A 125 -28.44 -11.38 -4.10
N GLU A 126 -28.38 -12.40 -4.94
CA GLU A 126 -27.16 -12.83 -5.64
C GLU A 126 -26.58 -11.69 -6.49
N SER A 127 -27.41 -11.04 -7.30
CA SER A 127 -26.99 -9.91 -8.12
C SER A 127 -26.48 -8.75 -7.26
N GLN A 128 -27.14 -8.44 -6.15
CA GLN A 128 -26.70 -7.35 -5.27
C GLN A 128 -25.38 -7.68 -4.59
N GLN A 129 -25.24 -8.87 -3.99
CA GLN A 129 -24.02 -9.25 -3.30
C GLN A 129 -22.83 -9.41 -4.26
N ASN A 130 -23.05 -9.97 -5.47
CA ASN A 130 -21.98 -10.07 -6.46
C ASN A 130 -21.46 -8.69 -6.91
N LYS A 131 -22.33 -7.67 -6.98
CA LYS A 131 -21.90 -6.29 -7.28
C LYS A 131 -21.02 -5.72 -6.16
N GLU A 132 -21.43 -5.88 -4.90
CA GLU A 132 -20.65 -5.40 -3.76
C GLU A 132 -19.32 -6.18 -3.63
N ILE A 133 -19.34 -7.50 -3.74
CA ILE A 133 -18.13 -8.36 -3.74
C ILE A 133 -17.15 -7.87 -4.81
N LYS A 134 -17.62 -7.63 -6.03
CA LYS A 134 -16.76 -7.13 -7.11
C LYS A 134 -16.17 -5.76 -6.76
N LYS A 135 -16.99 -4.83 -6.27
CA LYS A 135 -16.55 -3.50 -5.85
C LYS A 135 -15.44 -3.56 -4.79
N TYR A 136 -15.63 -4.37 -3.73
CA TYR A 136 -14.62 -4.51 -2.67
C TYR A 136 -13.37 -5.24 -3.17
N SER A 137 -13.50 -6.20 -4.08
CA SER A 137 -12.36 -6.86 -4.73
C SER A 137 -11.52 -5.86 -5.54
N ASP A 138 -12.17 -5.06 -6.39
CA ASP A 138 -11.49 -4.05 -7.22
C ASP A 138 -10.78 -2.99 -6.36
N LEU A 139 -11.40 -2.59 -5.24
CA LEU A 139 -10.79 -1.70 -4.25
C LEU A 139 -9.57 -2.33 -3.57
N LEU A 140 -9.67 -3.60 -3.15
CA LEU A 140 -8.56 -4.33 -2.53
C LEU A 140 -7.38 -4.51 -3.48
N ASP A 141 -7.64 -4.77 -4.76
CA ASP A 141 -6.59 -4.88 -5.77
C ASP A 141 -5.86 -3.53 -5.94
N THR A 142 -6.60 -2.41 -5.91
CA THR A 142 -6.02 -1.07 -5.93
C THR A 142 -5.15 -0.81 -4.69
N ILE A 143 -5.67 -1.12 -3.49
CA ILE A 143 -4.94 -0.95 -2.23
C ILE A 143 -3.64 -1.76 -2.24
N LYS A 144 -3.70 -3.04 -2.64
CA LYS A 144 -2.53 -3.94 -2.70
C LYS A 144 -1.48 -3.46 -3.70
N ALA A 145 -1.92 -2.95 -4.85
CA ALA A 145 -1.01 -2.36 -5.83
C ALA A 145 -0.27 -1.14 -5.24
N SER A 146 -1.01 -0.25 -4.57
CA SER A 146 -0.44 0.94 -3.93
C SER A 146 0.55 0.61 -2.81
N ILE A 147 0.20 -0.35 -1.94
CA ILE A 147 1.09 -0.85 -0.88
C ILE A 147 2.41 -1.32 -1.49
N LYS A 148 2.33 -2.20 -2.51
CA LYS A 148 3.52 -2.74 -3.16
C LYS A 148 4.42 -1.64 -3.74
N GLN A 149 3.82 -0.63 -4.39
CA GLN A 149 4.57 0.49 -4.96
C GLN A 149 5.34 1.28 -3.88
N TYR A 150 4.70 1.56 -2.74
CA TYR A 150 5.36 2.25 -1.64
C TYR A 150 6.45 1.39 -0.97
N GLU A 151 6.21 0.09 -0.79
CA GLU A 151 7.21 -0.84 -0.26
C GLU A 151 8.44 -0.95 -1.16
N ASP A 152 8.27 -0.93 -2.48
CA ASP A 152 9.38 -0.93 -3.45
C ASP A 152 10.27 0.33 -3.31
N ILE A 153 9.70 1.47 -2.92
CA ILE A 153 10.46 2.70 -2.63
C ILE A 153 11.27 2.53 -1.36
N LEU A 154 10.64 2.12 -0.26
CA LEU A 154 11.30 1.90 1.04
C LEU A 154 12.35 0.78 0.98
N GLY A 155 12.22 -0.14 0.03
CA GLY A 155 13.06 -1.32 -0.12
C GLY A 155 12.73 -2.40 0.93
N ARG A 156 13.44 -3.54 0.86
CA ARG A 156 13.23 -4.69 1.77
C ARG A 156 13.42 -4.38 3.26
N ALA A 157 13.87 -3.18 3.63
CA ALA A 157 13.91 -2.77 5.04
C ALA A 157 12.52 -2.66 5.67
N PHE A 158 11.44 -2.65 4.88
CA PHE A 158 10.06 -2.76 5.33
C PHE A 158 9.57 -4.22 5.43
N ASP A 159 10.45 -5.16 5.79
CA ASP A 159 10.04 -6.49 6.25
C ASP A 159 9.31 -6.34 7.60
N ALA A 160 8.01 -6.04 7.51
CA ALA A 160 6.94 -6.37 8.45
C ALA A 160 7.37 -6.76 9.87
N LYS A 161 7.94 -5.80 10.62
CA LYS A 161 7.99 -5.89 12.09
C LYS A 161 6.75 -5.24 12.69
N ALA A 162 5.57 -5.79 12.38
CA ALA A 162 4.34 -5.67 13.17
C ALA A 162 3.15 -6.37 12.49
N THR A 163 3.18 -7.70 12.39
CA THR A 163 1.92 -8.42 12.63
C THR A 163 1.76 -8.48 14.15
N PRO A 164 0.83 -7.73 14.78
CA PRO A 164 0.28 -8.22 16.03
C PRO A 164 -0.38 -9.55 15.65
N ALA A 165 0.15 -10.65 16.19
CA ALA A 165 -0.52 -11.92 16.16
C ALA A 165 -1.94 -11.67 16.70
N TYR A 166 -2.92 -11.63 15.81
CA TYR A 166 -4.31 -11.71 16.20
C TYR A 166 -4.45 -13.13 16.73
N GLU A 167 -4.27 -13.29 18.04
CA GLU A 167 -4.65 -14.51 18.74
C GLU A 167 -6.12 -14.75 18.43
N LYS A 168 -6.33 -15.72 17.53
CA LYS A 168 -7.62 -16.30 17.25
C LYS A 168 -8.29 -16.59 18.61
N PRO A 169 -9.46 -16.01 18.92
CA PRO A 169 -10.11 -16.26 20.20
C PRO A 169 -10.25 -17.78 20.39
N ALA A 170 -9.62 -18.29 21.46
CA ALA A 170 -9.70 -19.69 21.82
C ALA A 170 -11.18 -20.08 21.92
N ALA A 171 -11.56 -21.12 21.17
CA ALA A 171 -12.90 -21.68 21.20
C ALA A 171 -13.33 -21.97 22.66
N PRO A 172 -14.61 -21.75 23.01
CA PRO A 172 -15.06 -21.92 24.37
C PRO A 172 -14.93 -23.38 24.78
N VAL A 173 -14.19 -23.61 25.87
CA VAL A 173 -14.03 -24.92 26.52
C VAL A 173 -15.42 -25.42 26.90
N LYS A 174 -15.87 -26.50 26.24
CA LYS A 174 -17.05 -27.27 26.68
C LYS A 174 -16.79 -27.76 28.12
N LYS A 175 -17.53 -27.22 29.09
CA LYS A 175 -17.68 -27.86 30.39
C LYS A 175 -18.36 -29.21 30.16
N VAL A 176 -17.59 -30.28 30.33
CA VAL A 176 -18.14 -31.63 30.42
C VAL A 176 -18.61 -31.81 31.86
N GLU A 177 -19.91 -31.78 32.04
CA GLU A 177 -20.59 -32.22 33.25
C GLU A 177 -20.65 -33.76 33.20
N PRO A 178 -20.17 -34.51 34.20
CA PRO A 178 -20.42 -35.95 34.27
C PRO A 178 -21.78 -36.23 34.95
N PRO A 179 -22.61 -37.12 34.38
CA PRO A 179 -23.89 -37.57 34.97
C PRO A 179 -23.74 -38.93 35.69
N PRO A 180 -24.82 -39.49 36.28
CA PRO A 180 -25.74 -38.97 37.30
C PRO A 180 -25.35 -39.38 38.74
#